data_AF-A0A518C7D6-F1
#
_entry.id   AF-A0A518C7D6-F1
#
_cell.length_a   1.000
_cell.length_b   1.000
_cell.length_c   1.000
_cell.angle_alpha   90.00
_cell.angle_beta   90.00
_cell.angle_gamma   90.00
#
_symmetry.space_group_name_H-M   'P 1'
#
loop_
_entity.id
_entity.type
_entity.pdbx_description
1 polymer ?
#
loop_
_entity_poly.entity_id
_entity_poly.type
_entity_poly.pdbx_seq_one_letter_code
_entity_poly.pdbx_strand_id
1 'polypeptide(L)'
;MGQTGITSTDINGILGGHQAVSDHHSGGSGSDKPLLIGIVVLLIAYAVASVAGFTVSPKAAADSNAAAQAHHDAAHADEHHDEHADPHAAEAHGGHGSHPLPHVWAVAPFVLLLGAIAVLPLLKFTEHWWESNTNRLIVAAGLALVTLAYYMTVYEAASFSAAWHRIDHAILGEYIPFIVLLFSLYVISGGIRISGDLKAHPTTNAAFMLVGGLLASFIGTTGAAMLLIRPLLETNKERRYRQHTVVFFIFVVCNCGGCLLPIGDPPLFLGYLQGVNFLWTMTALWQPWLLTNALLLILYVVMDKFYYYPKEDAEDVLRDEVRTTPLQIRGLWPNALLLLGVIFSVALLDPTKPLPGIGWYPFVYLREVVQLALVGLSLWLGSRQVREDNRFNYHAIVEVAALFVGIFICMQPALEILNEQGPSLGIDTPMKFYWITGGLSSILDNAPTYLVFFKTAFPNMDSEMIHAALADTSGKSHLELVAISLGSVFMGAMTYIGNGPNFMVRAIAEEGGVKMPSFFGYVLFFSIPILLPILAIVSLVFLL
;
A
#
# COMPACT_ATOMS: atom_id res chain seq x y z
N MET A 1 40.03 -18.35 70.22
CA MET A 1 40.54 -18.21 68.83
C MET A 1 39.47 -18.73 67.90
N GLY A 2 38.94 -17.85 67.05
CA GLY A 2 37.70 -18.09 66.31
C GLY A 2 37.82 -19.07 65.15
N GLN A 3 36.75 -19.82 64.92
CA GLN A 3 36.44 -20.44 63.63
C GLN A 3 35.10 -19.86 63.17
N THR A 4 35.18 -18.94 62.21
CA THR A 4 34.04 -18.44 61.45
C THR A 4 33.83 -19.34 60.24
N GLY A 5 32.63 -19.89 60.09
CA GLY A 5 32.19 -20.57 58.88
C GLY A 5 32.10 -19.62 57.70
N ILE A 6 32.49 -20.11 56.53
CA ILE A 6 32.31 -19.43 55.24
C ILE A 6 31.22 -20.21 54.48
N THR A 7 30.14 -19.50 54.17
CA THR A 7 29.00 -19.94 53.37
C THR A 7 29.33 -19.94 51.87
N SER A 8 28.65 -20.81 51.13
CA SER A 8 28.72 -21.00 49.68
C SER A 8 28.31 -19.74 48.90
N THR A 9 29.28 -18.89 48.61
CA THR A 9 29.27 -17.87 47.55
C THR A 9 30.71 -17.40 47.44
N ASP A 10 31.52 -18.03 46.57
CA ASP A 10 32.76 -17.46 46.01
C ASP A 10 33.50 -18.48 45.13
N ILE A 11 32.78 -19.11 44.20
CA ILE A 11 33.39 -19.83 43.08
C ILE A 11 32.56 -19.49 41.84
N ASN A 12 32.82 -18.33 41.24
CA ASN A 12 32.55 -18.01 39.82
C ASN A 12 33.06 -16.59 39.46
N GLY A 13 34.25 -16.24 39.93
CA GLY A 13 34.93 -15.03 39.53
C GLY A 13 36.34 -15.38 39.10
N ILE A 14 36.50 -15.90 37.89
CA ILE A 14 37.72 -15.93 37.03
C ILE A 14 37.34 -16.80 35.81
N LEU A 15 37.42 -16.19 34.61
CA LEU A 15 37.11 -16.72 33.27
C LEU A 15 35.70 -16.42 32.72
N GLY A 16 35.65 -15.49 31.78
CA GLY A 16 34.53 -15.35 30.83
C GLY A 16 33.89 -13.97 30.84
N GLY A 17 34.49 -13.02 30.12
CA GLY A 17 33.93 -11.69 29.91
C GLY A 17 32.54 -11.76 29.29
N HIS A 18 31.52 -11.47 30.08
CA HIS A 18 30.22 -11.06 29.58
C HIS A 18 30.35 -9.60 29.14
N GLN A 19 30.48 -9.37 27.84
CA GLN A 19 29.99 -8.14 27.26
C GLN A 19 28.50 -8.09 27.59
N ALA A 20 28.12 -7.21 28.51
CA ALA A 20 26.76 -6.76 28.63
C ALA A 20 26.36 -6.17 27.27
N VAL A 21 25.57 -6.92 26.51
CA VAL A 21 24.83 -6.39 25.38
C VAL A 21 23.90 -5.35 25.99
N SER A 22 24.26 -4.08 25.82
CA SER A 22 23.37 -2.97 26.10
C SER A 22 22.15 -3.14 25.20
N ASP A 23 21.02 -3.54 25.78
CA ASP A 23 19.71 -3.48 25.16
C ASP A 23 19.42 -2.05 24.70
N HIS A 24 19.75 -1.74 23.45
CA HIS A 24 19.41 -0.47 22.80
C HIS A 24 17.99 -0.45 22.22
N HIS A 25 17.15 -1.45 22.53
CA HIS A 25 15.78 -1.54 22.01
C HIS A 25 14.67 -1.07 22.97
N SER A 26 15.00 -0.52 24.14
CA SER A 26 14.01 0.11 25.05
C SER A 26 13.98 1.64 24.94
N GLY A 27 14.11 2.17 23.72
CA GLY A 27 14.02 3.60 23.41
C GLY A 27 12.60 3.99 23.00
N GLY A 28 11.77 4.29 24.00
CA GLY A 28 10.52 5.07 23.99
C GLY A 28 9.71 5.24 22.70
N SER A 29 8.41 4.94 22.78
CA SER A 29 7.42 5.63 21.96
C SER A 29 7.69 7.14 22.08
N GLY A 30 8.22 7.76 21.02
CA GLY A 30 8.36 9.21 20.98
C GLY A 30 7.02 9.84 21.35
N SER A 31 7.04 10.94 22.11
CA SER A 31 5.81 11.68 22.42
C SER A 31 5.05 11.97 21.13
N ASP A 32 3.75 11.63 21.03
CA ASP A 32 2.93 11.92 19.84
C ASP A 32 2.71 13.43 19.62
N LYS A 33 3.09 14.26 20.59
CA LYS A 33 2.92 15.73 20.57
C LYS A 33 3.46 16.43 19.30
N PRO A 34 4.69 16.19 18.81
CA PRO A 34 5.18 16.85 17.61
C PRO A 34 4.34 16.52 16.39
N LEU A 35 3.88 15.27 16.28
CA LEU A 35 3.01 14.83 15.20
C LEU A 35 1.63 15.51 15.29
N LEU A 36 1.02 15.54 16.49
CA LEU A 36 -0.25 16.24 16.71
C LEU A 36 -0.15 17.73 16.37
N ILE A 37 0.93 18.40 16.78
CA ILE A 37 1.19 19.80 16.43
C ILE A 37 1.31 19.97 14.91
N GLY A 38 2.07 19.09 14.26
CA GLY A 38 2.21 19.11 12.79
C GLY A 38 0.88 18.96 12.07
N ILE A 39 0.03 18.02 12.51
CA ILE A 39 -1.33 17.84 11.97
C ILE A 39 -2.14 19.13 12.17
N VAL A 40 -2.18 19.69 13.37
CA VAL A 40 -2.95 20.93 13.64
C VAL A 40 -2.48 22.10 12.77
N VAL A 41 -1.17 22.27 12.59
CA VAL A 41 -0.60 23.30 11.71
C VAL A 41 -1.06 23.10 10.27
N LEU A 42 -1.01 21.86 9.75
CA LEU A 42 -1.48 21.55 8.40
C LEU A 42 -2.98 21.82 8.23
N LEU A 43 -3.80 21.46 9.21
CA LEU A 43 -5.25 21.74 9.18
C LEU A 43 -5.54 23.24 9.14
N ILE A 44 -4.83 24.04 9.93
CA ILE A 44 -4.98 25.51 9.93
C ILE A 44 -4.51 26.09 8.59
N ALA A 45 -3.35 25.67 8.10
CA ALA A 45 -2.83 26.13 6.81
C ALA A 45 -3.81 25.82 5.66
N TYR A 46 -4.40 24.63 5.66
CA TYR A 46 -5.42 24.25 4.68
C TYR A 46 -6.69 25.08 4.77
N ALA A 47 -7.18 25.34 5.98
CA ALA A 47 -8.36 26.19 6.18
C ALA A 47 -8.11 27.61 5.66
N VAL A 48 -6.95 28.19 5.96
CA VAL A 48 -6.54 29.51 5.44
C VAL A 48 -6.46 29.50 3.91
N ALA A 49 -5.82 28.48 3.32
CA ALA A 49 -5.71 28.34 1.86
C ALA A 49 -7.09 28.21 1.19
N SER A 50 -8.02 27.48 1.81
CA SER A 50 -9.37 27.28 1.30
C SER A 50 -10.20 28.56 1.35
N VAL A 51 -10.12 29.31 2.45
CA VAL A 51 -10.77 30.63 2.56
C VAL A 51 -10.22 31.62 1.53
N ALA A 52 -8.92 31.51 1.21
CA ALA A 52 -8.27 32.31 0.18
C ALA A 52 -8.56 31.83 -1.26
N GLY A 53 -9.31 30.73 -1.45
CA GLY A 53 -9.69 30.22 -2.77
C GLY A 53 -8.64 29.36 -3.48
N PHE A 54 -7.53 29.00 -2.81
CA PHE A 54 -6.45 28.22 -3.42
C PHE A 54 -6.75 26.72 -3.57
N THR A 55 -7.86 26.23 -3.02
CA THR A 55 -8.19 24.78 -2.97
C THR A 55 -9.42 24.43 -3.80
N VAL A 56 -9.96 25.36 -4.58
CA VAL A 56 -11.13 25.13 -5.43
C VAL A 56 -10.81 24.03 -6.46
N SER A 57 -11.71 23.06 -6.60
CA SER A 57 -11.55 21.99 -7.61
C SER A 57 -11.54 22.61 -9.01
N PRO A 58 -10.60 22.21 -9.90
CA PRO A 58 -10.57 22.67 -11.29
C PRO A 58 -11.88 22.43 -12.02
N LYS A 59 -12.57 21.33 -11.73
CA LYS A 59 -13.85 20.97 -12.34
C LYS A 59 -14.98 21.87 -11.84
N ALA A 60 -15.02 22.16 -10.54
CA ALA A 60 -15.94 23.13 -9.97
C ALA A 60 -15.73 24.53 -10.55
N ALA A 61 -14.47 24.95 -10.74
CA ALA A 61 -14.13 26.22 -11.35
C ALA A 61 -14.57 26.28 -12.82
N ALA A 62 -14.33 25.21 -13.59
CA ALA A 62 -14.78 25.09 -14.97
C ALA A 62 -16.31 25.16 -15.09
N ASP A 63 -17.04 24.42 -14.25
CA ASP A 63 -18.50 24.42 -14.23
C ASP A 63 -19.07 25.80 -13.84
N SER A 64 -18.45 26.48 -12.86
CA SER A 64 -18.86 27.84 -12.48
C SER A 64 -18.61 28.86 -13.58
N ASN A 65 -17.50 28.74 -14.31
CA ASN A 65 -17.18 29.62 -15.42
C ASN A 65 -18.13 29.37 -16.60
N ALA A 66 -18.43 28.11 -16.91
CA ALA A 66 -19.40 27.74 -17.93
C ALA A 66 -20.82 28.23 -17.59
N ALA A 67 -21.24 28.11 -16.33
CA ALA A 67 -22.53 28.64 -15.87
C ALA A 67 -22.59 30.17 -15.92
N ALA A 68 -21.51 30.87 -15.55
CA ALA A 68 -21.41 32.32 -15.67
C ALA A 68 -21.45 32.79 -17.13
N GLN A 69 -20.79 32.06 -18.04
CA GLN A 69 -20.83 32.30 -19.48
C GLN A 69 -22.26 32.11 -20.03
N ALA A 70 -22.92 31.00 -19.69
CA ALA A 70 -24.30 30.72 -20.11
C ALA A 70 -25.31 31.75 -19.56
N HIS A 71 -25.11 32.25 -18.35
CA HIS A 71 -25.90 33.35 -17.79
C HIS A 71 -25.66 34.69 -18.50
N HIS A 72 -24.42 34.97 -18.90
CA HIS A 72 -24.09 36.14 -19.71
C HIS A 72 -24.73 36.04 -21.11
N ASP A 73 -24.63 34.88 -21.76
CA ASP A 73 -25.20 34.64 -23.10
C ASP A 73 -26.74 34.68 -23.06
N ALA A 74 -27.38 34.15 -22.01
CA ALA A 74 -28.83 34.24 -21.81
C ALA A 74 -29.30 35.68 -21.49
N ALA A 75 -28.50 36.46 -20.77
CA ALA A 75 -28.79 37.88 -20.49
C ALA A 75 -28.65 38.77 -21.75
N HIS A 76 -27.83 38.36 -22.72
CA HIS A 76 -27.69 39.03 -24.01
C HIS A 76 -28.65 38.52 -25.10
N ALA A 77 -29.36 37.41 -24.86
CA ALA A 77 -30.37 36.90 -25.80
C ALA A 77 -31.75 37.59 -25.69
N ASP A 78 -31.99 38.40 -24.65
CA ASP A 78 -33.24 39.16 -24.44
C ASP A 78 -33.18 40.61 -24.99
N GLU A 79 -32.02 41.05 -25.49
CA GLU A 79 -31.87 42.34 -26.19
C GLU A 79 -31.21 42.10 -27.56
N HIS A 80 -32.02 42.27 -28.63
CA HIS A 80 -31.70 42.25 -30.06
C HIS A 80 -32.05 40.99 -30.87
N HIS A 81 -33.25 41.02 -31.44
CA HIS A 81 -33.43 40.66 -32.85
C HIS A 81 -32.74 41.73 -33.72
N ASP A 82 -31.62 41.39 -34.36
CA ASP A 82 -31.35 41.69 -35.79
C ASP A 82 -29.92 41.27 -36.20
N GLU A 83 -29.87 40.77 -37.43
CA GLU A 83 -28.75 40.39 -38.31
C GLU A 83 -27.31 40.77 -37.91
N HIS A 84 -26.42 39.77 -37.82
CA HIS A 84 -25.32 39.52 -38.77
C HIS A 84 -24.47 38.33 -38.28
N ALA A 85 -24.44 37.26 -39.08
CA ALA A 85 -23.56 36.11 -38.88
C ALA A 85 -22.13 36.47 -39.29
N ASP A 86 -21.20 36.47 -38.35
CA ASP A 86 -19.76 36.62 -38.57
C ASP A 86 -19.06 35.32 -38.13
N PRO A 87 -18.49 34.52 -39.03
CA PRO A 87 -17.97 33.20 -38.71
C PRO A 87 -16.47 33.28 -38.37
N HIS A 88 -16.11 33.83 -37.21
CA HIS A 88 -14.72 33.82 -36.73
C HIS A 88 -14.60 33.67 -35.22
N ALA A 89 -14.88 32.48 -34.70
CA ALA A 89 -14.44 32.05 -33.36
C ALA A 89 -14.52 30.51 -33.23
N ALA A 90 -13.72 29.78 -34.01
CA ALA A 90 -13.56 28.35 -33.81
C ALA A 90 -12.19 27.91 -34.32
N GLU A 91 -11.12 28.27 -33.60
CA GLU A 91 -9.81 27.61 -33.75
C GLU A 91 -8.91 27.93 -32.55
N ALA A 92 -9.21 27.25 -31.43
CA ALA A 92 -8.26 27.06 -30.34
C ALA A 92 -8.52 25.70 -29.66
N HIS A 93 -8.66 24.66 -30.47
CA HIS A 93 -8.46 23.29 -29.97
C HIS A 93 -6.98 22.95 -30.13
N GLY A 94 -6.36 22.62 -29.00
CA GLY A 94 -4.93 22.49 -28.82
C GLY A 94 -4.29 21.56 -29.83
N GLY A 95 -3.28 22.08 -30.53
CA GLY A 95 -2.29 21.24 -31.17
C GLY A 95 -1.63 20.37 -30.10
N HIS A 96 -1.79 19.06 -30.21
CA HIS A 96 -0.94 18.09 -29.54
C HIS A 96 0.49 18.27 -30.07
N GLY A 97 1.24 19.18 -29.46
CA GLY A 97 2.68 19.25 -29.65
C GLY A 97 3.27 17.94 -29.16
N SER A 98 3.99 17.23 -30.04
CA SER A 98 4.77 16.05 -29.67
C SER A 98 5.73 16.43 -28.55
N HIS A 99 5.39 16.08 -27.31
CA HIS A 99 6.32 16.23 -26.19
C HIS A 99 7.52 15.32 -26.48
N PRO A 100 8.76 15.85 -26.47
CA PRO A 100 9.91 15.02 -26.74
C PRO A 100 10.01 13.93 -25.68
N LEU A 101 10.29 12.70 -26.07
CA LEU A 101 10.35 11.60 -25.12
C LEU A 101 11.65 11.63 -24.30
N PRO A 102 11.61 11.23 -23.02
CA PRO A 102 12.82 10.97 -22.28
C PRO A 102 13.67 9.91 -22.99
N HIS A 103 14.98 10.13 -22.97
CA HIS A 103 15.95 9.14 -23.37
C HIS A 103 15.79 7.86 -22.53
N VAL A 104 15.86 6.67 -23.14
CA VAL A 104 15.64 5.38 -22.44
C VAL A 104 16.54 5.18 -21.21
N TRP A 105 17.78 5.67 -21.26
CA TRP A 105 18.71 5.58 -20.13
C TRP A 105 18.30 6.44 -18.92
N ALA A 106 17.37 7.39 -19.08
CA ALA A 106 16.80 8.18 -17.98
C ALA A 106 15.98 7.30 -17.01
N VAL A 107 15.65 6.07 -17.38
CA VAL A 107 15.01 5.07 -16.50
C VAL A 107 16.02 4.45 -15.51
N ALA A 108 17.32 4.62 -15.70
CA ALA A 108 18.35 3.99 -14.86
C ALA A 108 18.20 4.30 -13.35
N PRO A 109 17.93 5.53 -12.89
CA PRO A 109 17.73 5.80 -11.46
C PRO A 109 16.59 4.99 -10.84
N PHE A 110 15.52 4.74 -11.59
CA PHE A 110 14.40 3.91 -11.14
C PHE A 110 14.82 2.45 -10.96
N VAL A 111 15.47 1.88 -11.97
CA VAL A 111 15.96 0.49 -11.93
C VAL A 111 17.00 0.30 -10.82
N LEU A 112 17.89 1.28 -10.63
CA LEU A 112 18.89 1.26 -9.56
C LEU A 112 18.24 1.33 -8.18
N LEU A 113 17.21 2.17 -7.99
CA LEU A 113 16.50 2.27 -6.71
C LEU A 113 15.79 0.96 -6.36
N LEU A 114 15.08 0.38 -7.34
CA LEU A 114 14.42 -0.92 -7.18
C LEU A 114 15.42 -2.04 -6.90
N GLY A 115 16.54 -2.08 -7.62
CA GLY A 115 17.62 -3.02 -7.37
C GLY A 115 18.25 -2.84 -5.99
N ALA A 116 18.39 -1.60 -5.52
CA ALA A 116 18.90 -1.29 -4.18
C ALA A 116 17.97 -1.85 -3.08
N ILE A 117 16.65 -1.67 -3.22
CA ILE A 117 15.65 -2.21 -2.29
C ILE A 117 15.68 -3.74 -2.27
N ALA A 118 15.81 -4.38 -3.43
CA ALA A 118 15.81 -5.85 -3.52
C ALA A 118 17.12 -6.48 -3.01
N VAL A 119 18.27 -5.84 -3.26
CA VAL A 119 19.59 -6.47 -3.07
C VAL A 119 20.27 -6.04 -1.77
N LEU A 120 20.25 -4.75 -1.40
CA LEU A 120 21.01 -4.26 -0.25
C LEU A 120 20.61 -4.86 1.11
N PRO A 121 19.32 -5.17 1.38
CA PRO A 121 18.96 -5.90 2.61
C PRO A 121 19.51 -7.33 2.66
N LEU A 122 19.80 -7.96 1.52
CA LEU A 122 20.22 -9.36 1.44
C LEU A 122 21.73 -9.56 1.57
N LEU A 123 22.51 -8.50 1.33
CA LEU A 123 23.96 -8.55 1.41
C LEU A 123 24.40 -8.26 2.86
N LYS A 124 25.07 -9.23 3.49
CA LYS A 124 25.52 -9.14 4.89
C LYS A 124 26.31 -7.87 5.25
N PHE A 125 27.01 -7.28 4.28
CA PHE A 125 27.81 -6.07 4.49
C PHE A 125 27.00 -4.76 4.43
N THR A 126 25.81 -4.77 3.82
CA THR A 126 24.91 -3.60 3.74
C THR A 126 23.65 -3.73 4.59
N GLU A 127 23.31 -4.93 5.06
CA GLU A 127 22.10 -5.22 5.87
C GLU A 127 21.88 -4.19 6.99
N HIS A 128 22.81 -4.08 7.93
CA HIS A 128 22.73 -3.13 9.06
C HIS A 128 22.74 -1.66 8.64
N TRP A 129 23.43 -1.32 7.54
CA TRP A 129 23.43 0.05 7.02
C TRP A 129 22.07 0.39 6.41
N TRP A 130 21.46 -0.56 5.70
CA TRP A 130 20.17 -0.39 5.04
C TRP A 130 19.02 -0.32 6.03
N GLU A 131 19.14 -0.88 7.25
CA GLU A 131 18.11 -0.79 8.30
C GLU A 131 17.76 0.67 8.67
N SER A 132 18.70 1.61 8.52
CA SER A 132 18.48 3.01 8.83
C SER A 132 17.60 3.69 7.78
N ASN A 133 16.45 4.23 8.23
CA ASN A 133 15.57 5.06 7.41
C ASN A 133 16.29 6.26 6.78
N THR A 134 17.28 6.83 7.46
CA THR A 134 18.07 7.94 6.90
C THR A 134 18.86 7.49 5.68
N ASN A 135 19.45 6.30 5.71
CA ASN A 135 20.25 5.78 4.59
C ASN A 135 19.35 5.43 3.39
N ARG A 136 18.18 4.83 3.65
CA ARG A 136 17.15 4.61 2.64
C ARG A 136 16.72 5.91 1.96
N LEU A 137 16.46 6.95 2.76
CA LEU A 137 16.10 8.27 2.26
C LEU A 137 17.23 8.89 1.44
N ILE A 138 18.49 8.78 1.88
CA ILE A 138 19.64 9.32 1.14
C ILE A 138 19.75 8.66 -0.24
N VAL A 139 19.59 7.34 -0.33
CA VAL A 139 19.63 6.62 -1.62
C VAL A 139 18.47 7.03 -2.51
N ALA A 140 17.25 7.03 -1.96
CA ALA A 140 16.04 7.39 -2.68
C ALA A 140 16.09 8.84 -3.19
N ALA A 141 16.44 9.80 -2.31
CA ALA A 141 16.55 11.21 -2.64
C ALA A 141 17.73 11.50 -3.59
N GLY A 142 18.85 10.80 -3.44
CA GLY A 142 20.00 10.93 -4.34
C GLY A 142 19.65 10.54 -5.78
N LEU A 143 18.98 9.40 -5.96
CA LEU A 143 18.54 8.96 -7.28
C LEU A 143 17.41 9.84 -7.84
N ALA A 144 16.48 10.29 -6.99
CA ALA A 144 15.44 11.24 -7.39
C ALA A 144 16.04 12.57 -7.87
N LEU A 145 17.07 13.07 -7.17
CA LEU A 145 17.78 14.28 -7.57
C LEU A 145 18.47 14.11 -8.92
N VAL A 146 19.02 12.93 -9.23
CA VAL A 146 19.57 12.62 -10.55
C VAL A 146 18.48 12.68 -11.62
N THR A 147 17.31 12.11 -11.36
CA THR A 147 16.15 12.20 -12.29
C THR A 147 15.70 13.64 -12.49
N LEU A 148 15.58 14.43 -11.43
CA LEU A 148 15.20 15.85 -11.55
C LEU A 148 16.27 16.66 -12.29
N ALA A 149 17.55 16.43 -12.00
CA ALA A 149 18.66 17.06 -12.71
C ALA A 149 18.64 16.72 -14.20
N TYR A 150 18.27 15.49 -14.57
CA TYR A 150 18.07 15.10 -15.96
C TYR A 150 17.00 15.97 -16.65
N TYR A 151 15.82 16.13 -16.05
CA TYR A 151 14.76 17.00 -16.59
C TYR A 151 15.13 18.49 -16.60
N MET A 152 16.06 18.92 -15.75
CA MET A 152 16.54 20.29 -15.74
C MET A 152 17.63 20.57 -16.78
N THR A 153 18.39 19.56 -17.22
CA THR A 153 19.66 19.79 -17.94
C THR A 153 19.86 19.00 -19.22
N VAL A 154 19.33 17.77 -19.32
CA VAL A 154 19.62 16.86 -20.45
C VAL A 154 18.40 16.55 -21.30
N TYR A 155 17.20 16.55 -20.70
CA TYR A 155 15.95 16.37 -21.42
C TYR A 155 15.81 17.39 -22.57
N GLU A 156 15.18 17.01 -23.68
CA GLU A 156 15.13 17.89 -24.86
C GLU A 156 14.39 19.20 -24.59
N ALA A 157 13.32 19.15 -23.78
CA ALA A 157 12.64 20.33 -23.25
C ALA A 157 13.14 20.67 -21.83
N ALA A 158 14.43 20.46 -21.57
CA ALA A 158 15.03 20.66 -20.25
C ALA A 158 14.79 22.08 -19.72
N SER A 159 14.20 22.14 -18.53
CA SER A 159 13.97 23.40 -17.84
C SER A 159 13.66 23.15 -16.37
N PHE A 160 13.77 24.21 -15.56
CA PHE A 160 13.27 24.15 -14.18
C PHE A 160 11.77 23.81 -14.14
N SER A 161 10.99 24.36 -15.08
CA SER A 161 9.56 24.09 -15.19
C SER A 161 9.26 22.63 -15.53
N ALA A 162 10.05 22.00 -16.41
CA ALA A 162 9.91 20.59 -16.74
C ALA A 162 10.11 19.70 -15.50
N ALA A 163 11.16 19.96 -14.70
CA ALA A 163 11.38 19.22 -13.46
C ALA A 163 10.29 19.51 -12.41
N TRP A 164 9.83 20.76 -12.29
CA TRP A 164 8.74 21.12 -11.39
C TRP A 164 7.43 20.40 -11.75
N HIS A 165 7.10 20.31 -13.03
CA HIS A 165 5.91 19.59 -13.49
C HIS A 165 5.91 18.12 -13.07
N ARG A 166 7.08 17.46 -13.09
CA ARG A 166 7.23 16.08 -12.60
C ARG A 166 7.10 15.97 -11.09
N ILE A 167 7.57 16.96 -10.34
CA ILE A 167 7.34 17.04 -8.89
C ILE A 167 5.85 17.21 -8.59
N ASP A 168 5.18 18.15 -9.26
CA ASP A 168 3.75 18.41 -9.08
C ASP A 168 2.93 17.14 -9.30
N HIS A 169 3.13 16.47 -10.43
CA HIS A 169 2.43 15.22 -10.74
C HIS A 169 2.79 14.07 -9.78
N ALA A 170 4.08 13.76 -9.64
CA ALA A 170 4.53 12.58 -8.88
C ALA A 170 4.34 12.74 -7.37
N ILE A 171 4.65 13.92 -6.84
CA ILE A 171 4.65 14.17 -5.40
C ILE A 171 3.27 14.61 -4.93
N LEU A 172 2.75 15.68 -5.52
CA LEU A 172 1.52 16.29 -5.05
C LEU A 172 0.29 15.47 -5.49
N GLY A 173 0.26 15.03 -6.74
CA GLY A 173 -0.85 14.25 -7.29
C GLY A 173 -0.93 12.79 -6.81
N GLU A 174 0.22 12.15 -6.58
CA GLU A 174 0.23 10.70 -6.33
C GLU A 174 0.82 10.32 -4.96
N TYR A 175 2.09 10.68 -4.69
CA TYR A 175 2.79 10.27 -3.47
C TYR A 175 2.15 10.81 -2.18
N ILE A 176 1.72 12.08 -2.13
CA ILE A 176 1.09 12.65 -0.93
C ILE A 176 -0.22 11.92 -0.60
N PRO A 177 -1.21 11.80 -1.51
CA PRO A 177 -2.40 11.01 -1.28
C PRO A 177 -2.09 9.58 -0.84
N PHE A 178 -1.11 8.96 -1.51
CA PHE A 178 -0.66 7.60 -1.23
C PHE A 178 -0.16 7.44 0.21
N ILE A 179 0.83 8.26 0.62
CA ILE A 179 1.45 8.11 1.92
C ILE A 179 0.53 8.55 3.05
N VAL A 180 -0.33 9.54 2.83
CA VAL A 180 -1.33 9.98 3.83
C VAL A 180 -2.37 8.88 4.08
N LEU A 181 -2.83 8.19 3.03
CA LEU A 181 -3.73 7.05 3.19
C LEU A 181 -3.05 5.94 4.00
N LEU A 182 -1.86 5.49 3.59
CA LEU A 182 -1.16 4.41 4.29
C LEU A 182 -0.86 4.79 5.74
N PHE A 183 -0.43 6.03 5.97
CA PHE A 183 -0.20 6.56 7.30
C PHE A 183 -1.47 6.55 8.16
N SER A 184 -2.61 6.96 7.59
CA SER A 184 -3.88 6.98 8.31
C SER A 184 -4.35 5.58 8.72
N LEU A 185 -4.33 4.62 7.80
CA LEU A 185 -4.69 3.23 8.08
C LEU A 185 -3.73 2.60 9.10
N TYR A 186 -2.42 2.83 8.95
CA TYR A 186 -1.40 2.30 9.84
C TYR A 186 -1.53 2.84 11.26
N VAL A 187 -1.62 4.17 11.43
CA VAL A 187 -1.70 4.81 12.75
C VAL A 187 -3.02 4.48 13.43
N ILE A 188 -4.16 4.54 12.74
CA ILE A 188 -5.46 4.29 13.36
C ILE A 188 -5.60 2.80 13.72
N SER A 189 -5.19 1.88 12.84
CA SER A 189 -5.20 0.44 13.13
C SER A 189 -4.24 0.07 14.26
N GLY A 190 -3.07 0.72 14.35
CA GLY A 190 -2.13 0.52 15.45
C GLY A 190 -2.68 0.89 16.84
N GLY A 191 -3.78 1.64 16.89
CA GLY A 191 -4.54 1.94 18.10
C GLY A 191 -5.53 0.86 18.53
N ILE A 192 -5.67 -0.23 17.77
CA ILE A 192 -6.52 -1.38 18.08
C ILE A 192 -5.62 -2.59 18.37
N ARG A 193 -5.86 -3.29 19.48
CA ARG A 193 -5.16 -4.54 19.82
C ARG A 193 -6.17 -5.67 19.97
N ILE A 194 -5.94 -6.75 19.23
CA ILE A 194 -6.59 -8.03 19.45
C ILE A 194 -5.57 -8.92 20.16
N SER A 195 -5.92 -9.39 21.35
CA SER A 195 -5.11 -10.30 22.15
C SER A 195 -5.93 -11.49 22.60
N GLY A 196 -5.29 -12.63 22.83
CA GLY A 196 -5.95 -13.83 23.32
C GLY A 196 -5.30 -15.07 22.74
N ASP A 197 -5.71 -16.21 23.28
CA ASP A 197 -5.09 -17.50 23.04
C ASP A 197 -6.19 -18.53 22.81
N LEU A 198 -6.57 -18.69 21.55
CA LEU A 198 -7.57 -19.67 21.17
C LEU A 198 -6.92 -21.04 21.00
N LYS A 199 -7.73 -22.09 20.86
CA LYS A 199 -7.19 -23.42 20.51
C LYS A 199 -6.55 -23.37 19.11
N ALA A 200 -5.29 -23.76 18.98
CA ALA A 200 -4.48 -23.71 17.76
C ALA A 200 -4.85 -24.77 16.70
N HIS A 201 -6.13 -25.07 16.54
CA HIS A 201 -6.62 -25.98 15.52
C HIS A 201 -6.49 -25.36 14.11
N PRO A 202 -6.35 -26.21 13.06
CA PRO A 202 -6.31 -25.76 11.67
C PRO A 202 -7.45 -24.80 11.30
N THR A 203 -8.66 -25.07 11.79
CA THR A 203 -9.84 -24.25 11.53
C THR A 203 -9.79 -22.88 12.21
N THR A 204 -9.18 -22.77 13.40
CA THR A 204 -9.01 -21.50 14.11
C THR A 204 -8.06 -20.59 13.34
N ASN A 205 -6.94 -21.15 12.88
CA ASN A 205 -5.97 -20.41 12.07
C ASN A 205 -6.55 -20.00 10.71
N ALA A 206 -7.31 -20.89 10.08
CA ALA A 206 -8.03 -20.56 8.85
C ALA A 206 -9.05 -19.44 9.07
N ALA A 207 -9.74 -19.41 10.22
CA ALA A 207 -10.65 -18.33 10.57
C ALA A 207 -9.91 -16.99 10.78
N PHE A 208 -8.75 -16.98 11.42
CA PHE A 208 -7.90 -15.79 11.50
C PHE A 208 -7.54 -15.26 10.11
N MET A 209 -7.11 -16.13 9.20
CA MET A 209 -6.76 -15.73 7.83
C MET A 209 -7.98 -15.30 7.01
N LEU A 210 -9.12 -15.95 7.17
CA LEU A 210 -10.37 -15.54 6.52
C LEU A 210 -10.80 -14.14 6.96
N VAL A 211 -10.83 -13.89 8.28
CA VAL A 211 -11.16 -12.57 8.83
C VAL A 211 -10.13 -11.54 8.37
N GLY A 212 -8.83 -11.89 8.36
CA GLY A 212 -7.78 -11.02 7.86
C GLY A 212 -7.91 -10.70 6.38
N GLY A 213 -8.20 -11.69 5.54
CA GLY A 213 -8.42 -11.50 4.10
C GLY A 213 -9.63 -10.63 3.81
N LEU A 214 -10.70 -10.75 4.60
CA LEU A 214 -11.85 -9.85 4.52
C LEU A 214 -11.48 -8.43 4.94
N LEU A 215 -10.84 -8.27 6.10
CA LEU A 215 -10.43 -6.96 6.63
C LEU A 215 -9.42 -6.25 5.72
N ALA A 216 -8.52 -6.98 5.07
CA ALA A 216 -7.48 -6.43 4.21
C ALA A 216 -8.05 -5.49 3.15
N SER A 217 -9.19 -5.82 2.54
CA SER A 217 -9.85 -4.94 1.57
C SER A 217 -10.37 -3.62 2.15
N PHE A 218 -10.70 -3.55 3.45
CA PHE A 218 -11.33 -2.38 4.07
C PHE A 218 -10.35 -1.50 4.85
N ILE A 219 -9.34 -2.09 5.45
CA ILE A 219 -8.38 -1.37 6.31
C ILE A 219 -6.94 -1.46 5.80
N GLY A 220 -6.76 -1.99 4.59
CA GLY A 220 -5.46 -2.24 3.97
C GLY A 220 -4.84 -3.56 4.41
N THR A 221 -4.10 -4.21 3.51
CA THR A 221 -3.28 -5.42 3.80
C THR A 221 -2.34 -5.19 4.99
N THR A 222 -1.66 -4.04 5.06
CA THR A 222 -0.81 -3.65 6.20
C THR A 222 -1.61 -3.57 7.51
N GLY A 223 -2.77 -2.91 7.51
CA GLY A 223 -3.59 -2.73 8.70
C GLY A 223 -4.12 -4.05 9.23
N ALA A 224 -4.69 -4.88 8.34
CA ALA A 224 -5.19 -6.21 8.69
C ALA A 224 -4.08 -7.14 9.20
N ALA A 225 -2.91 -7.11 8.56
CA ALA A 225 -1.75 -7.88 9.01
C ALA A 225 -1.33 -7.50 10.43
N MET A 226 -1.22 -6.20 10.74
CA MET A 226 -0.81 -5.73 12.07
C MET A 226 -1.80 -6.08 13.17
N LEU A 227 -3.10 -6.11 12.86
CA LEU A 227 -4.13 -6.49 13.84
C LEU A 227 -4.10 -7.98 14.18
N LEU A 228 -3.80 -8.85 13.21
CA LEU A 228 -4.06 -10.29 13.33
C LEU A 228 -2.81 -11.16 13.43
N ILE A 229 -1.63 -10.69 13.02
CA ILE A 229 -0.43 -11.53 13.06
C ILE A 229 -0.04 -11.90 14.50
N ARG A 230 -0.13 -10.95 15.44
CA ARG A 230 0.21 -11.19 16.85
C ARG A 230 -0.72 -12.20 17.52
N PRO A 231 -2.06 -12.02 17.51
CA PRO A 231 -2.96 -13.01 18.11
C PRO A 231 -2.86 -14.39 17.42
N LEU A 232 -2.57 -14.45 16.11
CA LEU A 232 -2.28 -15.71 15.43
C LEU A 232 -1.03 -16.40 15.99
N LEU A 233 0.05 -15.65 16.19
CA LEU A 233 1.30 -16.18 16.76
C LEU A 233 1.15 -16.57 18.23
N GLU A 234 0.41 -15.77 19.02
CA GLU A 234 0.06 -16.05 20.42
C GLU A 234 -0.75 -17.34 20.51
N THR A 235 -1.81 -17.47 19.71
CA THR A 235 -2.66 -18.67 19.61
C THR A 235 -1.84 -19.91 19.24
N ASN A 236 -0.83 -19.78 18.40
CA ASN A 236 -0.02 -20.92 18.02
C ASN A 236 1.22 -21.09 18.90
N LYS A 237 1.40 -20.40 20.03
CA LYS A 237 2.72 -20.38 20.72
C LYS A 237 3.22 -21.78 21.15
N GLU A 238 2.32 -22.70 21.50
CA GLU A 238 2.62 -24.08 21.87
C GLU A 238 2.94 -25.00 20.69
N ARG A 239 2.51 -24.68 19.45
CA ARG A 239 2.75 -25.56 18.31
C ARG A 239 4.21 -25.54 17.85
N ARG A 240 4.72 -26.66 17.36
CA ARG A 240 6.07 -26.76 16.79
C ARG A 240 6.09 -26.37 15.32
N TYR A 241 5.11 -26.82 14.53
CA TYR A 241 5.06 -26.58 13.09
C TYR A 241 4.13 -25.43 12.76
N ARG A 242 4.68 -24.22 12.61
CA ARG A 242 3.88 -22.97 12.47
C ARG A 242 4.26 -22.09 11.30
N GLN A 243 5.40 -22.37 10.67
CA GLN A 243 5.91 -21.55 9.59
C GLN A 243 4.93 -21.44 8.41
N HIS A 244 4.24 -22.53 8.08
CA HIS A 244 3.27 -22.54 6.97
C HIS A 244 2.05 -21.69 7.28
N THR A 245 1.61 -21.63 8.54
CA THR A 245 0.53 -20.73 8.97
C THR A 245 0.89 -19.26 8.71
N VAL A 246 2.14 -18.86 8.99
CA VAL A 246 2.62 -17.51 8.69
C VAL A 246 2.73 -17.28 7.17
N VAL A 247 3.19 -18.26 6.40
CA VAL A 247 3.27 -18.15 4.93
C VAL A 247 1.88 -18.01 4.30
N PHE A 248 0.89 -18.81 4.71
CA PHE A 248 -0.48 -18.66 4.22
C PHE A 248 -1.13 -17.36 4.69
N PHE A 249 -0.78 -16.88 5.88
CA PHE A 249 -1.19 -15.55 6.33
C PHE A 249 -0.65 -14.46 5.42
N ILE A 250 0.60 -14.56 4.97
CA ILE A 250 1.18 -13.65 3.98
C ILE A 250 0.42 -13.75 2.65
N PHE A 251 0.15 -14.95 2.14
CA PHE A 251 -0.59 -15.13 0.88
C PHE A 251 -1.99 -14.51 0.92
N VAL A 252 -2.74 -14.76 2.01
CA VAL A 252 -4.13 -14.34 2.15
C VAL A 252 -4.23 -12.89 2.63
N VAL A 253 -3.64 -12.55 3.77
CA VAL A 253 -3.90 -11.27 4.46
C VAL A 253 -3.03 -10.14 3.94
N CYS A 254 -1.76 -10.42 3.61
CA CYS A 254 -0.83 -9.39 3.14
C CYS A 254 -0.94 -9.10 1.63
N ASN A 255 -1.72 -9.89 0.88
CA ASN A 255 -1.80 -9.80 -0.58
C ASN A 255 -3.22 -10.07 -1.09
N CYS A 256 -3.59 -11.35 -1.27
CA CYS A 256 -4.79 -11.73 -2.03
C CYS A 256 -6.11 -11.24 -1.42
N GLY A 257 -6.11 -10.88 -0.14
CA GLY A 257 -7.25 -10.31 0.58
C GLY A 257 -7.56 -8.86 0.23
N GLY A 258 -6.59 -8.09 -0.26
CA GLY A 258 -6.66 -6.63 -0.44
C GLY A 258 -7.39 -6.13 -1.69
N CYS A 259 -8.17 -6.95 -2.40
CA CYS A 259 -8.66 -6.58 -3.74
C CYS A 259 -10.05 -5.92 -3.83
N LEU A 260 -10.87 -5.94 -2.79
CA LEU A 260 -12.29 -5.57 -2.94
C LEU A 260 -12.54 -4.05 -2.91
N LEU A 261 -11.61 -3.25 -2.38
CA LEU A 261 -11.67 -1.79 -2.45
C LEU A 261 -10.28 -1.21 -2.79
N PRO A 262 -10.19 0.00 -3.37
CA PRO A 262 -8.91 0.59 -3.74
C PRO A 262 -7.96 0.79 -2.56
N ILE A 263 -8.51 1.07 -1.38
CA ILE A 263 -7.75 1.23 -0.14
C ILE A 263 -7.15 -0.08 0.40
N GLY A 264 -7.59 -1.22 -0.14
CA GLY A 264 -7.18 -2.53 0.35
C GLY A 264 -5.72 -2.84 0.05
N ASP A 265 -5.20 -2.39 -1.09
CA ASP A 265 -3.81 -2.59 -1.48
C ASP A 265 -3.24 -1.38 -2.26
N PRO A 266 -1.97 -0.99 -2.01
CA PRO A 266 -1.29 0.12 -2.69
C PRO A 266 -1.52 0.26 -4.22
N PRO A 267 -1.33 -0.78 -5.06
CA PRO A 267 -1.71 -0.82 -6.47
C PRO A 267 -3.07 -0.22 -6.81
N LEU A 268 -4.12 -0.69 -6.11
CA LEU A 268 -5.50 -0.37 -6.48
C LEU A 268 -5.85 1.06 -6.11
N PHE A 269 -5.24 1.56 -5.04
CA PHE A 269 -5.35 2.97 -4.68
C PHE A 269 -4.70 3.86 -5.74
N LEU A 270 -3.55 3.48 -6.28
CA LEU A 270 -2.94 4.23 -7.39
C LEU A 270 -3.81 4.20 -8.63
N GLY A 271 -4.44 3.07 -8.96
CA GLY A 271 -5.47 3.02 -10.01
C GLY A 271 -6.63 3.99 -9.77
N TYR A 272 -7.11 4.07 -8.54
CA TYR A 272 -8.14 5.03 -8.15
C TYR A 272 -7.69 6.49 -8.36
N LEU A 273 -6.46 6.83 -8.01
CA LEU A 273 -5.90 8.16 -8.28
C LEU A 273 -5.78 8.49 -9.77
N GLN A 274 -5.58 7.48 -10.63
CA GLN A 274 -5.60 7.65 -12.09
C GLN A 274 -7.01 7.80 -12.67
N GLY A 275 -8.05 7.60 -11.87
CA GLY A 275 -9.44 7.75 -12.29
C GLY A 275 -10.24 6.46 -12.29
N VAL A 276 -9.71 5.30 -11.89
CA VAL A 276 -10.55 4.09 -11.75
C VAL A 276 -11.65 4.34 -10.72
N ASN A 277 -12.87 3.85 -10.96
CA ASN A 277 -13.99 4.07 -10.03
C ASN A 277 -13.80 3.33 -8.70
N PHE A 278 -14.23 3.94 -7.59
CA PHE A 278 -14.02 3.38 -6.25
C PHE A 278 -14.58 1.96 -6.09
N LEU A 279 -15.77 1.68 -6.63
CA LEU A 279 -16.39 0.35 -6.56
C LEU A 279 -15.98 -0.58 -7.71
N TRP A 280 -15.17 -0.11 -8.67
CA TRP A 280 -14.76 -0.94 -9.81
C TRP A 280 -14.03 -2.20 -9.33
N THR A 281 -13.13 -2.07 -8.36
CA THR A 281 -12.38 -3.20 -7.80
C THR A 281 -13.31 -4.24 -7.18
N MET A 282 -14.31 -3.81 -6.42
CA MET A 282 -15.33 -4.69 -5.86
C MET A 282 -16.10 -5.43 -6.95
N THR A 283 -16.52 -4.73 -8.02
CA THR A 283 -17.32 -5.32 -9.08
C THR A 283 -16.52 -6.22 -10.02
N ALA A 284 -15.26 -5.88 -10.29
CA ALA A 284 -14.42 -6.56 -11.28
C ALA A 284 -13.59 -7.69 -10.67
N LEU A 285 -13.18 -7.57 -9.40
CA LEU A 285 -12.18 -8.46 -8.80
C LEU A 285 -12.75 -9.44 -7.77
N TRP A 286 -14.03 -9.35 -7.39
CA TRP A 286 -14.58 -10.21 -6.33
C TRP A 286 -14.55 -11.71 -6.68
N GLN A 287 -14.73 -12.09 -7.94
CA GLN A 287 -14.70 -13.51 -8.35
C GLN A 287 -13.26 -14.08 -8.32
N PRO A 288 -12.26 -13.45 -8.95
CA PRO A 288 -10.86 -13.84 -8.75
C PRO A 288 -10.45 -13.85 -7.28
N TRP A 289 -10.82 -12.81 -6.52
CA TRP A 289 -10.54 -12.72 -5.09
C TRP A 289 -11.13 -13.91 -4.32
N LEU A 290 -12.40 -14.25 -4.56
CA LEU A 290 -13.07 -15.34 -3.88
C LEU A 290 -12.42 -16.69 -4.24
N LEU A 291 -12.15 -16.92 -5.52
CA LEU A 291 -11.50 -18.16 -5.97
C LEU A 291 -10.13 -18.34 -5.32
N THR A 292 -9.27 -17.32 -5.40
CA THR A 292 -7.91 -17.38 -4.86
C THR A 292 -7.91 -17.61 -3.36
N ASN A 293 -8.67 -16.81 -2.59
CA ASN A 293 -8.70 -16.92 -1.14
C ASN A 293 -9.37 -18.22 -0.69
N ALA A 294 -10.41 -18.70 -1.38
CA ALA A 294 -11.01 -20.00 -1.08
C ALA A 294 -10.02 -21.14 -1.32
N LEU A 295 -9.30 -21.17 -2.45
CA LEU A 295 -8.30 -22.19 -2.75
C LEU A 295 -7.15 -22.16 -1.73
N LEU A 296 -6.65 -20.98 -1.37
CA LEU A 296 -5.61 -20.83 -0.34
C LEU A 296 -6.09 -21.34 1.03
N LEU A 297 -7.28 -20.96 1.47
CA LEU A 297 -7.80 -21.40 2.77
C LEU A 297 -8.09 -22.91 2.78
N ILE A 298 -8.63 -23.48 1.70
CA ILE A 298 -8.85 -24.92 1.56
C ILE A 298 -7.51 -25.66 1.63
N LEU A 299 -6.51 -25.24 0.83
CA LEU A 299 -5.19 -25.86 0.83
C LEU A 299 -4.51 -25.73 2.18
N TYR A 300 -4.64 -24.59 2.85
CA TYR A 300 -4.15 -24.41 4.22
C TYR A 300 -4.76 -25.45 5.16
N VAL A 301 -6.09 -25.54 5.22
CA VAL A 301 -6.78 -26.46 6.14
C VAL A 301 -6.39 -27.91 5.83
N VAL A 302 -6.34 -28.29 4.56
CA VAL A 302 -5.92 -29.63 4.14
C VAL A 302 -4.49 -29.91 4.60
N MET A 303 -3.55 -29.03 4.26
CA MET A 303 -2.15 -29.22 4.59
C MET A 303 -1.90 -29.21 6.10
N ASP A 304 -2.47 -28.27 6.84
CA ASP A 304 -2.31 -28.18 8.28
C ASP A 304 -2.95 -29.40 8.97
N LYS A 305 -4.20 -29.74 8.65
CA LYS A 305 -4.92 -30.83 9.30
C LYS A 305 -4.33 -32.21 9.02
N PHE A 306 -3.89 -32.47 7.79
CA PHE A 306 -3.46 -33.82 7.40
C PHE A 306 -1.94 -34.03 7.45
N TYR A 307 -1.12 -32.97 7.43
CA TYR A 307 0.34 -33.11 7.40
C TYR A 307 1.06 -32.51 8.60
N TYR A 308 0.71 -31.29 9.03
CA TYR A 308 1.45 -30.61 10.11
C TYR A 308 0.87 -30.91 11.50
N TYR A 309 -0.44 -30.74 11.68
CA TYR A 309 -1.13 -30.94 12.96
C TYR A 309 -0.94 -32.37 13.52
N PRO A 310 -0.98 -33.46 12.72
CA PRO A 310 -0.73 -34.81 13.24
C PRO A 310 0.72 -35.07 13.68
N LYS A 311 1.66 -34.18 13.35
CA LYS A 311 3.06 -34.26 13.76
C LYS A 311 3.34 -33.47 15.04
N GLU A 312 2.38 -32.70 15.53
CA GLU A 312 2.52 -31.99 16.79
C GLU A 312 2.61 -33.00 17.94
N ASP A 313 3.43 -32.68 18.94
CA ASP A 313 3.55 -33.50 20.13
C ASP A 313 2.24 -33.44 20.93
N ALA A 314 1.72 -34.59 21.37
CA ALA A 314 0.43 -34.67 22.04
C ALA A 314 0.39 -33.84 23.34
N GLU A 315 1.53 -33.72 24.03
CA GLU A 315 1.69 -32.87 25.21
C GLU A 315 1.51 -31.38 24.90
N ASP A 316 2.05 -30.92 23.77
CA ASP A 316 1.93 -29.54 23.32
C ASP A 316 0.49 -29.21 22.91
N VAL A 317 -0.19 -30.15 22.23
CA VAL A 317 -1.61 -30.01 21.89
C VAL A 317 -2.49 -29.96 23.13
N LEU A 318 -2.26 -30.84 24.12
CA LEU A 318 -3.01 -30.80 25.38
C LEU A 318 -2.75 -29.51 26.15
N ARG A 319 -1.51 -29.01 26.13
CA ARG A 319 -1.16 -27.74 26.77
C ARG A 319 -1.88 -26.56 26.12
N ASP A 320 -1.94 -26.52 24.79
CA ASP A 320 -2.69 -25.53 24.01
C ASP A 320 -4.20 -25.55 24.36
N GLU A 321 -4.80 -26.74 24.41
CA GLU A 321 -6.23 -26.88 24.72
C GLU A 321 -6.60 -26.42 26.12
N VAL A 322 -5.68 -26.54 27.09
CA VAL A 322 -5.89 -26.13 28.48
C VAL A 322 -5.55 -24.65 28.70
N ARG A 323 -4.51 -24.11 28.06
CA ARG A 323 -4.00 -22.75 28.30
C ARG A 323 -4.64 -21.69 27.42
N THR A 324 -5.95 -21.80 27.19
CA THR A 324 -6.69 -20.83 26.36
C THR A 324 -7.07 -19.58 27.14
N THR A 325 -7.10 -18.44 26.45
CA THR A 325 -7.65 -17.18 26.95
C THR A 325 -8.60 -16.59 25.91
N PRO A 326 -9.76 -16.04 26.33
CA PRO A 326 -10.73 -15.49 25.39
C PRO A 326 -10.14 -14.31 24.62
N LEU A 327 -10.59 -14.13 23.38
CA LEU A 327 -10.22 -12.95 22.59
C LEU A 327 -10.70 -11.67 23.29
N GLN A 328 -9.78 -10.75 23.45
CA GLN A 328 -10.01 -9.40 23.96
C GLN A 328 -9.62 -8.40 22.90
N ILE A 329 -10.58 -7.54 22.53
CA ILE A 329 -10.34 -6.44 21.61
C ILE A 329 -10.31 -5.15 22.42
N ARG A 330 -9.17 -4.45 22.39
CA ARG A 330 -8.95 -3.17 23.06
C ARG A 330 -8.71 -2.08 22.04
N GLY A 331 -9.15 -0.86 22.34
CA GLY A 331 -8.94 0.31 21.48
C GLY A 331 -9.87 0.39 20.26
N LEU A 332 -10.95 -0.41 20.21
CA LEU A 332 -11.99 -0.31 19.16
C LEU A 332 -12.61 1.09 19.12
N TRP A 333 -12.97 1.65 20.27
CA TRP A 333 -13.39 3.04 20.35
C TRP A 333 -12.17 3.95 20.60
N PRO A 334 -11.98 5.04 19.82
CA PRO A 334 -12.77 5.47 18.65
C PRO A 334 -12.29 4.90 17.30
N ASN A 335 -11.18 4.15 17.28
CA ASN A 335 -10.44 3.81 16.06
C ASN A 335 -11.27 3.08 14.99
N ALA A 336 -12.22 2.23 15.36
CA ALA A 336 -13.10 1.54 14.41
C ALA A 336 -13.94 2.53 13.59
N LEU A 337 -14.49 3.56 14.23
CA LEU A 337 -15.24 4.61 13.50
C LEU A 337 -14.31 5.49 12.67
N LEU A 338 -13.11 5.79 13.18
CA LEU A 338 -12.13 6.58 12.45
C LEU A 338 -11.64 5.85 11.19
N LEU A 339 -11.46 4.53 11.25
CA LEU A 339 -11.14 3.70 10.07
C LEU A 339 -12.26 3.79 9.03
N LEU A 340 -13.53 3.63 9.44
CA LEU A 340 -14.66 3.86 8.52
C LEU A 340 -14.62 5.28 7.92
N GLY A 341 -14.28 6.28 8.72
CA GLY A 341 -14.07 7.65 8.26
C GLY A 341 -13.01 7.76 7.16
N VAL A 342 -11.90 7.02 7.25
CA VAL A 342 -10.88 6.96 6.18
C VAL A 342 -11.44 6.32 4.92
N ILE A 343 -12.21 5.24 5.03
CA ILE A 343 -12.87 4.60 3.86
C ILE A 343 -13.78 5.60 3.15
N PHE A 344 -14.65 6.27 3.91
CA PHE A 344 -15.60 7.24 3.36
C PHE A 344 -14.90 8.49 2.84
N SER A 345 -13.80 8.94 3.45
CA SER A 345 -13.04 10.08 2.94
C SER A 345 -12.46 9.76 1.57
N VAL A 346 -11.94 8.54 1.36
CA VAL A 346 -11.45 8.11 0.04
C VAL A 346 -12.59 8.03 -0.96
N ALA A 347 -13.70 7.39 -0.59
CA ALA A 347 -14.81 7.13 -1.51
C ALA A 347 -15.58 8.39 -1.93
N LEU A 348 -15.66 9.40 -1.05
CA LEU A 348 -16.57 10.55 -1.22
C LEU A 348 -15.86 11.88 -1.47
N LEU A 349 -14.58 12.03 -1.10
CA LEU A 349 -13.86 13.30 -1.18
C LEU A 349 -12.87 13.36 -2.36
N ASP A 350 -13.26 12.77 -3.49
CA ASP A 350 -12.53 12.89 -4.76
C ASP A 350 -12.81 14.26 -5.40
N PRO A 351 -11.81 15.15 -5.58
CA PRO A 351 -12.04 16.47 -6.15
C PRO A 351 -12.47 16.44 -7.62
N THR A 352 -12.32 15.31 -8.31
CA THR A 352 -12.72 15.14 -9.73
C THR A 352 -14.19 14.71 -9.89
N LYS A 353 -14.85 14.31 -8.79
CA LYS A 353 -16.22 13.78 -8.80
C LYS A 353 -17.10 14.56 -7.85
N PRO A 354 -18.36 14.87 -8.23
CA PRO A 354 -19.29 15.49 -7.31
C PRO A 354 -19.73 14.50 -6.23
N LEU A 355 -20.03 15.01 -5.04
CA LEU A 355 -20.66 14.23 -3.99
C LEU A 355 -22.01 13.66 -4.51
N PRO A 356 -22.23 12.34 -4.39
CA PRO A 356 -23.46 11.71 -4.84
C PRO A 356 -24.70 12.39 -4.23
N GLY A 357 -25.61 12.85 -5.10
CA GLY A 357 -26.88 13.48 -4.70
C GLY A 357 -26.81 14.96 -4.31
N ILE A 358 -25.62 15.56 -4.19
CA ILE A 358 -25.45 16.97 -3.79
C ILE A 358 -24.88 17.83 -4.94
N GLY A 359 -24.12 17.23 -5.86
CA GLY A 359 -23.52 17.96 -6.99
C GLY A 359 -22.32 18.85 -6.60
N TRP A 360 -21.95 18.89 -5.32
CA TRP A 360 -20.81 19.65 -4.83
C TRP A 360 -19.50 18.89 -5.02
N TYR A 361 -18.47 19.60 -5.50
CA TYR A 361 -17.13 19.05 -5.69
C TYR A 361 -16.24 19.29 -4.47
N PRO A 362 -15.59 18.25 -3.94
CA PRO A 362 -14.58 18.38 -2.90
C PRO A 362 -13.44 19.33 -3.29
N PHE A 363 -12.96 20.10 -2.32
CA PHE A 363 -11.74 20.89 -2.48
C PHE A 363 -10.52 19.98 -2.69
N VAL A 364 -9.54 20.48 -3.43
CA VAL A 364 -8.26 19.79 -3.63
C VAL A 364 -7.64 19.54 -2.25
N TYR A 365 -7.07 18.34 -2.06
CA TYR A 365 -6.51 17.83 -0.79
C TYR A 365 -7.48 17.67 0.39
N LEU A 366 -8.79 17.85 0.22
CA LEU A 366 -9.74 17.71 1.34
C LEU A 366 -9.73 16.28 1.92
N ARG A 367 -9.61 15.27 1.06
CA ARG A 367 -9.50 13.86 1.45
C ARG A 367 -8.34 13.64 2.40
N GLU A 368 -7.15 14.11 2.05
CA GLU A 368 -5.91 13.94 2.81
C GLU A 368 -5.97 14.70 4.14
N VAL A 369 -6.51 15.91 4.13
CA VAL A 369 -6.70 16.74 5.32
C VAL A 369 -7.66 16.06 6.31
N VAL A 370 -8.78 15.51 5.82
CA VAL A 370 -9.70 14.73 6.65
C VAL A 370 -9.01 13.50 7.23
N GLN A 371 -8.23 12.76 6.44
CA GLN A 371 -7.48 11.60 6.93
C GLN A 371 -6.49 11.97 8.03
N LEU A 372 -5.74 13.06 7.86
CA LEU A 372 -4.82 13.56 8.89
C LEU A 372 -5.56 14.01 10.15
N ALA A 373 -6.73 14.64 10.00
CA ALA A 373 -7.59 14.96 11.15
C ALA A 373 -8.05 13.71 11.90
N LEU A 374 -8.44 12.65 11.19
CA LEU A 374 -8.81 11.36 11.78
C LEU A 374 -7.63 10.70 12.51
N VAL A 375 -6.41 10.82 11.98
CA VAL A 375 -5.18 10.40 12.69
C VAL A 375 -5.01 11.21 13.97
N GLY A 376 -5.16 12.53 13.90
CA GLY A 376 -5.08 13.41 15.07
C GLY A 376 -6.09 13.01 16.15
N LEU A 377 -7.33 12.71 15.76
CA LEU A 377 -8.36 12.22 16.66
C LEU A 377 -8.02 10.85 17.27
N SER A 378 -7.46 9.93 16.48
CA SER A 378 -7.02 8.61 16.97
C SER A 378 -5.91 8.72 18.02
N LEU A 379 -4.96 9.63 17.82
CA LEU A 379 -3.87 9.88 18.78
C LEU A 379 -4.34 10.63 20.02
N TRP A 380 -5.30 11.54 19.88
CA TRP A 380 -5.82 12.34 20.99
C TRP A 380 -6.81 11.57 21.88
N LEU A 381 -7.74 10.83 21.27
CA LEU A 381 -8.81 10.11 21.97
C LEU A 381 -8.46 8.64 22.27
N GLY A 382 -7.53 8.06 21.52
CA GLY A 382 -7.15 6.64 21.64
C GLY A 382 -6.28 6.34 22.86
N SER A 383 -6.22 5.06 23.24
CA SER A 383 -5.41 4.61 24.37
C SER A 383 -3.94 4.47 23.98
N ARG A 384 -3.07 5.23 24.65
CA ARG A 384 -1.60 5.09 24.53
C ARG A 384 -1.11 3.70 24.95
N GLN A 385 -1.69 3.15 26.03
CA GLN A 385 -1.32 1.81 26.51
C GLN A 385 -1.55 0.74 25.43
N VAL A 386 -2.63 0.84 24.65
CA VAL A 386 -2.92 -0.12 23.57
C VAL A 386 -1.84 -0.08 22.47
N ARG A 387 -1.33 1.11 22.16
CA ARG A 387 -0.24 1.28 21.17
C ARG A 387 1.09 0.72 21.68
N GLU A 388 1.42 0.98 22.94
CA GLU A 388 2.62 0.44 23.59
C GLU A 388 2.57 -1.09 23.64
N ASP A 389 1.42 -1.64 24.02
CA ASP A 389 1.10 -3.06 24.01
C ASP A 389 1.21 -3.71 22.62
N ASN A 390 0.91 -2.96 21.55
CA ASN A 390 1.08 -3.38 20.16
C ASN A 390 2.54 -3.25 19.67
N ARG A 391 3.44 -2.69 20.48
CA ARG A 391 4.80 -2.27 20.10
C ARG A 391 4.78 -1.35 18.87
N PHE A 392 3.76 -0.49 18.80
CA PHE A 392 3.57 0.44 17.70
C PHE A 392 4.75 1.42 17.62
N ASN A 393 5.27 1.61 16.41
CA ASN A 393 6.32 2.57 16.14
C ASN A 393 6.12 3.19 14.75
N TYR A 394 6.67 4.37 14.52
CA TYR A 394 6.58 5.06 13.24
C TYR A 394 7.67 4.63 12.23
N HIS A 395 8.61 3.76 12.63
CA HIS A 395 9.74 3.38 11.78
C HIS A 395 9.28 2.74 10.47
N ALA A 396 8.30 1.84 10.54
CA ALA A 396 7.78 1.13 9.37
C ALA A 396 7.14 2.06 8.34
N ILE A 397 6.33 3.03 8.77
CA ILE A 397 5.68 3.95 7.83
C ILE A 397 6.66 5.02 7.30
N VAL A 398 7.65 5.42 8.10
CA VAL A 398 8.72 6.31 7.66
C VAL A 398 9.62 5.62 6.63
N GLU A 399 9.88 4.33 6.77
CA GLU A 399 10.60 3.52 5.77
C GLU A 399 9.90 3.57 4.42
N VAL A 400 8.59 3.27 4.40
CA VAL A 400 7.77 3.33 3.18
C VAL A 400 7.81 4.73 2.58
N ALA A 401 7.56 5.77 3.38
CA ALA A 401 7.61 7.17 2.93
C ALA A 401 8.97 7.52 2.28
N ALA A 402 10.07 7.17 2.95
CA ALA A 402 11.43 7.50 2.52
C ALA A 402 11.82 6.86 1.19
N LEU A 403 11.41 5.62 0.95
CA LEU A 403 11.67 4.93 -0.31
C LEU A 403 10.73 5.41 -1.42
N PHE A 404 9.44 5.57 -1.11
CA PHE A 404 8.43 5.88 -2.10
C PHE A 404 8.58 7.27 -2.69
N VAL A 405 9.03 8.27 -1.93
CA VAL A 405 9.30 9.60 -2.50
C VAL A 405 10.31 9.53 -3.66
N GLY A 406 11.34 8.67 -3.52
CA GLY A 406 12.33 8.47 -4.58
C GLY A 406 11.76 7.68 -5.75
N ILE A 407 11.00 6.61 -5.46
CA ILE A 407 10.36 5.77 -6.47
C ILE A 407 9.44 6.59 -7.39
N PHE A 408 8.56 7.42 -6.81
CA PHE A 408 7.59 8.23 -7.56
C PHE A 408 8.27 9.24 -8.50
N ILE A 409 9.38 9.85 -8.06
CA ILE A 409 10.16 10.76 -8.92
C ILE A 409 10.93 9.97 -9.97
N CYS A 410 11.66 8.93 -9.56
CA CYS A 410 12.50 8.16 -10.46
C CYS A 410 11.72 7.46 -11.56
N MET A 411 10.45 7.09 -11.34
CA MET A 411 9.64 6.38 -12.31
C MET A 411 9.07 7.27 -13.44
N GLN A 412 9.09 8.60 -13.28
CA GLN A 412 8.49 9.52 -14.28
C GLN A 412 9.01 9.32 -15.72
N PRO A 413 10.33 9.16 -15.97
CA PRO A 413 10.83 8.87 -17.31
C PRO A 413 10.28 7.56 -17.87
N ALA A 414 10.17 6.53 -17.04
CA ALA A 414 9.60 5.25 -17.46
C ALA A 414 8.12 5.39 -17.81
N LEU A 415 7.35 6.09 -16.97
CA LEU A 415 5.93 6.33 -17.23
C LEU A 415 5.71 7.12 -18.52
N GLU A 416 6.49 8.16 -18.80
CA GLU A 416 6.39 8.93 -20.06
C GLU A 416 6.71 8.08 -21.29
N ILE A 417 7.78 7.30 -21.24
CA ILE A 417 8.15 6.39 -22.34
C ILE A 417 7.03 5.38 -22.57
N LEU A 418 6.48 4.79 -21.51
CA LEU A 418 5.41 3.80 -21.60
C LEU A 418 4.08 4.39 -22.05
N ASN A 419 3.80 5.63 -21.66
CA ASN A 419 2.60 6.34 -22.05
C ASN A 419 2.57 6.61 -23.57
N GLU A 420 3.73 6.77 -24.20
CA GLU A 420 3.82 6.97 -25.66
C GLU A 420 4.11 5.68 -26.43
N GLN A 421 5.03 4.85 -25.93
CA GLN A 421 5.52 3.65 -26.61
C GLN A 421 4.89 2.35 -26.10
N GLY A 422 4.00 2.40 -25.10
CA GLY A 422 3.32 1.23 -24.52
C GLY A 422 2.72 0.28 -25.56
N PRO A 423 1.98 0.79 -26.58
CA PRO A 423 1.45 -0.05 -27.65
C PRO A 423 2.51 -0.81 -28.46
N SER A 424 3.76 -0.33 -28.49
CA SER A 424 4.86 -0.95 -29.23
C SER A 424 5.58 -2.08 -28.47
N LEU A 425 5.32 -2.25 -27.16
CA LEU A 425 5.96 -3.28 -26.33
C LEU A 425 5.45 -4.71 -26.59
N GLY A 426 4.38 -4.86 -27.37
CA GLY A 426 3.80 -6.19 -27.67
C GLY A 426 3.08 -6.84 -26.49
N ILE A 427 2.75 -6.07 -25.45
CA ILE A 427 1.88 -6.47 -24.34
C ILE A 427 0.45 -6.11 -24.74
N ASP A 428 -0.23 -7.04 -25.40
CA ASP A 428 -1.47 -6.79 -26.15
C ASP A 428 -2.65 -7.66 -25.70
N THR A 429 -2.45 -8.50 -24.69
CA THR A 429 -3.44 -9.43 -24.15
C THR A 429 -3.47 -9.41 -22.63
N PRO A 430 -4.65 -9.63 -21.99
CA PRO A 430 -4.77 -9.71 -20.54
C PRO A 430 -3.81 -10.73 -19.92
N MET A 431 -3.60 -11.88 -20.56
CA MET A 431 -2.66 -12.90 -20.08
C MET A 431 -1.21 -12.39 -20.02
N LYS A 432 -0.74 -11.64 -21.03
CA LYS A 432 0.59 -11.03 -21.01
C LYS A 432 0.68 -9.97 -19.90
N PHE A 433 -0.33 -9.11 -19.76
CA PHE A 433 -0.38 -8.14 -18.69
C PHE A 433 -0.30 -8.79 -17.31
N TYR A 434 -1.06 -9.85 -17.07
CA TYR A 434 -1.09 -10.55 -15.78
C TYR A 434 0.27 -11.14 -15.40
N TRP A 435 0.89 -11.92 -16.30
CA TRP A 435 2.15 -12.60 -15.99
C TRP A 435 3.34 -11.66 -15.96
N ILE A 436 3.40 -10.64 -16.82
CA ILE A 436 4.51 -9.69 -16.82
C ILE A 436 4.40 -8.74 -15.61
N THR A 437 3.20 -8.18 -15.36
CA THR A 437 2.96 -7.34 -14.18
C THR A 437 3.26 -8.12 -12.91
N GLY A 438 2.68 -9.30 -12.75
CA GLY A 438 2.86 -10.08 -11.54
C GLY A 438 4.27 -10.67 -11.39
N GLY A 439 4.92 -11.05 -12.49
CA GLY A 439 6.32 -11.46 -12.48
C GLY A 439 7.23 -10.37 -11.93
N LEU A 440 7.04 -9.11 -12.36
CA LEU A 440 7.78 -7.98 -11.80
C LEU A 440 7.37 -7.71 -10.35
N SER A 441 6.08 -7.73 -10.04
CA SER A 441 5.55 -7.49 -8.68
C SER A 441 6.02 -8.53 -7.65
N SER A 442 6.45 -9.70 -8.11
CA SER A 442 6.99 -10.74 -7.21
C SER A 442 8.34 -10.36 -6.60
N ILE A 443 9.08 -9.43 -7.21
CA ILE A 443 10.44 -9.04 -6.80
C ILE A 443 10.51 -7.54 -6.51
N LEU A 444 9.67 -6.75 -7.16
CA LEU A 444 9.56 -5.30 -7.02
C LEU A 444 8.34 -4.95 -6.18
N ASP A 445 8.31 -3.72 -5.68
CA ASP A 445 7.12 -3.22 -4.98
C ASP A 445 5.89 -3.23 -5.91
N ASN A 446 4.76 -3.66 -5.36
CA ASN A 446 3.52 -3.83 -6.10
C ASN A 446 2.98 -2.52 -6.69
N ALA A 447 3.08 -1.40 -5.97
CA ALA A 447 2.42 -0.15 -6.35
C ALA A 447 3.05 0.49 -7.61
N PRO A 448 4.38 0.68 -7.67
CA PRO A 448 5.04 1.19 -8.87
C PRO A 448 4.89 0.24 -10.06
N THR A 449 4.91 -1.08 -9.79
CA THR A 449 4.69 -2.09 -10.83
C THR A 449 3.31 -1.94 -11.46
N TYR A 450 2.27 -1.75 -10.66
CA TYR A 450 0.92 -1.49 -11.16
C TYR A 450 0.86 -0.26 -12.07
N LEU A 451 1.42 0.88 -11.64
CA LEU A 451 1.36 2.12 -12.42
C LEU A 451 2.07 2.03 -13.77
N VAL A 452 3.20 1.33 -13.83
CA VAL A 452 3.96 1.07 -15.07
C VAL A 452 3.07 0.38 -16.11
N PHE A 453 2.38 -0.70 -15.74
CA PHE A 453 1.51 -1.42 -16.68
C PHE A 453 0.17 -0.73 -16.89
N PHE A 454 -0.34 0.01 -15.90
CA PHE A 454 -1.52 0.85 -16.06
C PHE A 454 -1.31 1.87 -17.16
N LYS A 455 -0.20 2.62 -17.15
CA LYS A 455 0.11 3.59 -18.22
C LYS A 455 0.41 2.94 -19.57
N THR A 456 0.86 1.68 -19.57
CA THR A 456 1.02 0.89 -20.80
C THR A 456 -0.33 0.51 -21.41
N ALA A 457 -1.33 0.16 -20.60
CA ALA A 457 -2.68 -0.22 -21.05
C ALA A 457 -3.60 0.97 -21.34
N PHE A 458 -3.41 2.10 -20.65
CA PHE A 458 -4.20 3.33 -20.78
C PHE A 458 -3.34 4.53 -21.20
N PRO A 459 -2.63 4.45 -22.35
CA PRO A 459 -1.74 5.51 -22.79
C PRO A 459 -2.54 6.77 -23.16
N ASN A 460 -2.07 7.94 -22.73
CA ASN A 460 -2.61 9.27 -23.04
C ASN A 460 -4.10 9.45 -22.67
N MET A 461 -4.63 8.63 -21.74
CA MET A 461 -6.00 8.75 -21.25
C MET A 461 -6.06 9.55 -19.95
N ASP A 462 -6.97 10.53 -19.91
CA ASP A 462 -7.37 11.17 -18.67
C ASP A 462 -8.40 10.32 -17.89
N SER A 463 -8.82 10.80 -16.72
CA SER A 463 -9.76 10.06 -15.88
C SER A 463 -11.13 9.82 -16.54
N GLU A 464 -11.63 10.74 -17.39
CA GLU A 464 -12.91 10.57 -18.08
C GLU A 464 -12.83 9.52 -19.18
N MET A 465 -11.73 9.55 -19.95
CA MET A 465 -11.43 8.53 -20.96
C MET A 465 -11.26 7.16 -20.31
N ILE A 466 -10.60 7.07 -19.16
CA ILE A 466 -10.47 5.83 -18.38
C ILE A 466 -11.85 5.34 -17.92
N HIS A 467 -12.73 6.22 -17.42
CA HIS A 467 -14.09 5.83 -17.05
C HIS A 467 -14.86 5.26 -18.23
N ALA A 468 -14.79 5.92 -19.39
CA ALA A 468 -15.47 5.47 -20.60
C ALA A 468 -14.92 4.12 -21.08
N ALA A 469 -13.59 3.94 -21.09
CA ALA A 469 -12.94 2.69 -21.50
C ALA A 469 -13.29 1.51 -20.58
N LEU A 470 -13.52 1.76 -19.29
CA LEU A 470 -13.86 0.74 -18.30
C LEU A 470 -15.37 0.47 -18.17
N ALA A 471 -16.22 1.25 -18.85
CA ALA A 471 -17.67 1.10 -18.79
C ALA A 471 -18.15 -0.21 -19.44
N ASP A 472 -17.46 -0.67 -20.49
CA ASP A 472 -17.68 -2.00 -21.05
C ASP A 472 -16.93 -3.05 -20.21
N THR A 473 -17.67 -3.75 -19.35
CA THR A 473 -17.14 -4.81 -18.48
C THR A 473 -16.66 -6.06 -19.24
N SER A 474 -17.01 -6.18 -20.52
CA SER A 474 -16.51 -7.24 -21.40
C SER A 474 -15.39 -6.77 -22.34
N GLY A 475 -15.06 -5.49 -22.29
CA GLY A 475 -14.10 -4.86 -23.17
C GLY A 475 -12.66 -5.24 -22.85
N LYS A 476 -11.79 -5.14 -23.86
CA LYS A 476 -10.35 -5.41 -23.74
C LYS A 476 -9.71 -4.63 -22.60
N SER A 477 -9.96 -3.32 -22.52
CA SER A 477 -9.39 -2.44 -21.49
C SER A 477 -9.81 -2.85 -20.07
N HIS A 478 -11.05 -3.31 -19.89
CA HIS A 478 -11.50 -3.84 -18.61
C HIS A 478 -10.69 -5.07 -18.21
N LEU A 479 -10.54 -6.05 -19.11
CA LEU A 479 -9.77 -7.27 -18.84
C LEU A 479 -8.27 -7.01 -18.64
N GLU A 480 -7.69 -6.04 -19.36
CA GLU A 480 -6.32 -5.61 -19.14
C GLU A 480 -6.13 -5.02 -17.74
N LEU A 481 -7.07 -4.19 -17.28
CA LEU A 481 -6.99 -3.64 -15.92
C LEU A 481 -7.21 -4.71 -14.85
N VAL A 482 -8.12 -5.67 -15.08
CA VAL A 482 -8.26 -6.85 -14.20
C VAL A 482 -6.94 -7.61 -14.14
N ALA A 483 -6.32 -7.90 -15.28
CA ALA A 483 -5.04 -8.60 -15.35
C ALA A 483 -3.91 -7.87 -14.61
N ILE A 484 -3.77 -6.56 -14.81
CA ILE A 484 -2.77 -5.73 -14.13
C ILE A 484 -3.03 -5.75 -12.61
N SER A 485 -4.28 -5.54 -12.19
CA SER A 485 -4.67 -5.51 -10.78
C SER A 485 -4.39 -6.83 -10.07
N LEU A 486 -4.82 -7.96 -10.66
CA LEU A 486 -4.58 -9.28 -10.08
C LEU A 486 -3.10 -9.64 -10.10
N GLY A 487 -2.38 -9.31 -11.18
CA GLY A 487 -0.95 -9.55 -11.30
C GLY A 487 -0.18 -8.81 -10.21
N SER A 488 -0.39 -7.50 -10.06
CA SER A 488 0.32 -6.69 -9.06
C SER A 488 -0.05 -7.07 -7.62
N VAL A 489 -1.32 -7.36 -7.33
CA VAL A 489 -1.74 -7.63 -5.94
C VAL A 489 -1.42 -9.07 -5.54
N PHE A 490 -1.76 -10.07 -6.35
CA PHE A 490 -1.60 -11.48 -5.95
C PHE A 490 -0.16 -11.96 -6.01
N MET A 491 0.59 -11.59 -7.05
CA MET A 491 1.95 -12.09 -7.23
C MET A 491 2.98 -11.40 -6.34
N GLY A 492 2.62 -10.27 -5.70
CA GLY A 492 3.42 -9.69 -4.61
C GLY A 492 3.68 -10.68 -3.47
N ALA A 493 2.81 -11.68 -3.30
CA ALA A 493 2.97 -12.71 -2.28
C ALA A 493 4.03 -13.77 -2.62
N MET A 494 4.56 -13.78 -3.84
CA MET A 494 5.51 -14.80 -4.31
C MET A 494 6.85 -14.74 -3.60
N THR A 495 7.24 -13.60 -3.01
CA THR A 495 8.45 -13.46 -2.20
C THR A 495 8.23 -12.59 -0.95
N TYR A 496 9.16 -12.63 0.01
CA TYR A 496 9.13 -11.74 1.16
C TYR A 496 9.38 -10.26 0.83
N ILE A 497 10.00 -9.98 -0.31
CA ILE A 497 10.37 -8.61 -0.72
C ILE A 497 9.37 -7.99 -1.69
N GLY A 498 8.34 -8.73 -2.12
CA GLY A 498 7.33 -8.20 -3.04
C GLY A 498 6.58 -7.00 -2.46
N ASN A 499 6.39 -6.94 -1.14
CA ASN A 499 5.87 -5.73 -0.48
C ASN A 499 6.26 -5.64 1.01
N GLY A 500 6.04 -4.46 1.59
CA GLY A 500 6.31 -4.16 3.00
C GLY A 500 5.57 -5.07 4.00
N PRO A 501 4.25 -5.33 3.86
CA PRO A 501 3.51 -6.24 4.72
C PRO A 501 4.11 -7.65 4.83
N ASN A 502 4.60 -8.23 3.73
CA ASN A 502 5.23 -9.55 3.73
C ASN A 502 6.48 -9.57 4.62
N PHE A 503 7.36 -8.59 4.43
CA PHE A 503 8.59 -8.45 5.20
C PHE A 503 8.30 -8.19 6.69
N MET A 504 7.31 -7.34 6.98
CA MET A 504 6.91 -7.00 8.34
C MET A 504 6.35 -8.20 9.10
N VAL A 505 5.46 -8.98 8.47
CA VAL A 505 4.91 -10.21 9.08
C VAL A 505 6.01 -11.24 9.33
N ARG A 506 6.95 -11.41 8.38
CA ARG A 506 8.11 -12.28 8.57
C ARG A 506 8.92 -11.85 9.78
N ALA A 507 9.26 -10.56 9.91
CA ALA A 507 10.05 -10.04 11.02
C ALA A 507 9.33 -10.24 12.37
N ILE A 508 8.03 -9.95 12.45
CA ILE A 508 7.23 -10.17 13.67
C ILE A 508 7.18 -11.65 14.05
N ALA A 509 7.07 -12.55 13.07
CA ALA A 509 7.08 -13.99 13.32
C ALA A 509 8.44 -14.49 13.83
N GLU A 510 9.55 -14.02 13.23
CA GLU A 510 10.91 -14.34 13.68
C GLU A 510 11.18 -13.82 15.10
N GLU A 511 10.79 -12.59 15.42
CA GLU A 511 10.80 -12.05 16.80
C GLU A 511 9.96 -12.90 17.77
N GLY A 512 8.84 -13.43 17.29
CA GLY A 512 7.96 -14.33 18.04
C GLY A 512 8.51 -15.76 18.19
N GLY A 513 9.73 -16.03 17.73
CA GLY A 513 10.39 -17.34 17.83
C GLY A 513 10.00 -18.34 16.75
N VAL A 514 9.25 -17.94 15.72
CA VAL A 514 8.95 -18.80 14.57
C VAL A 514 10.16 -18.86 13.64
N LYS A 515 10.66 -20.07 13.38
CA LYS A 515 11.72 -20.29 12.39
C LYS A 515 11.14 -20.16 10.99
N MET A 516 11.19 -18.96 10.42
CA MET A 516 10.69 -18.69 9.08
C MET A 516 11.59 -19.33 8.01
N PRO A 517 11.02 -19.78 6.87
CA PRO A 517 11.81 -20.23 5.73
C PRO A 517 12.75 -19.13 5.25
N SER A 518 13.93 -19.51 4.77
CA SER A 518 14.80 -18.59 4.04
C SER A 518 14.09 -18.05 2.80
N PHE A 519 14.61 -16.97 2.20
CA PHE A 519 14.04 -16.39 0.98
C PHE A 519 13.78 -17.44 -0.11
N PHE A 520 14.80 -18.23 -0.48
CA PHE A 520 14.65 -19.29 -1.48
C PHE A 520 13.79 -20.44 -0.98
N GLY A 521 13.82 -20.74 0.32
CA GLY A 521 12.95 -21.76 0.92
C GLY A 521 11.47 -21.40 0.80
N TYR A 522 11.11 -20.13 1.02
CA TYR A 522 9.76 -19.62 0.82
C TYR A 522 9.30 -19.85 -0.63
N VAL A 523 10.13 -19.44 -1.59
CA VAL A 523 9.79 -19.55 -3.02
C VAL A 523 9.66 -21.01 -3.46
N LEU A 524 10.66 -21.84 -3.16
CA LEU A 524 10.73 -23.22 -3.65
C LEU A 524 9.70 -24.16 -2.99
N PHE A 525 9.41 -23.97 -1.70
CA PHE A 525 8.53 -24.89 -0.95
C PHE A 525 7.09 -24.40 -0.81
N PHE A 526 6.82 -23.12 -1.03
CA PHE A 526 5.47 -22.56 -0.89
C PHE A 526 5.02 -21.84 -2.16
N SER A 527 5.74 -20.80 -2.61
CA SER A 527 5.25 -19.98 -3.73
C SER A 527 5.09 -20.76 -5.03
N ILE A 528 6.12 -21.51 -5.45
CA ILE A 528 6.06 -22.30 -6.68
C ILE A 528 5.08 -23.49 -6.61
N PRO A 529 5.08 -24.33 -5.55
CA PRO A 529 4.21 -25.51 -5.53
C PRO A 529 2.75 -25.21 -5.12
N ILE A 530 2.48 -24.09 -4.46
CA ILE A 530 1.15 -23.77 -3.92
C ILE A 530 0.56 -22.56 -4.63
N LEU A 531 1.21 -21.40 -4.52
CA LEU A 531 0.64 -20.14 -5.00
C LEU A 531 0.63 -20.07 -6.53
N LEU A 532 1.73 -20.41 -7.21
CA LEU A 532 1.85 -20.31 -8.66
C LEU A 532 0.78 -21.15 -9.42
N PRO A 533 0.45 -22.39 -9.03
CA PRO A 533 -0.67 -23.12 -9.60
C PRO A 533 -2.02 -22.41 -9.43
N ILE A 534 -2.29 -21.82 -8.26
CA ILE A 534 -3.51 -21.05 -8.01
C ILE A 534 -3.54 -19.83 -8.94
N LEU A 535 -2.43 -19.11 -9.05
CA LEU A 535 -2.31 -17.95 -9.94
C LEU A 535 -2.50 -18.32 -11.41
N ALA A 536 -2.05 -19.50 -11.83
CA ALA A 536 -2.29 -20.02 -13.17
C ALA A 536 -3.76 -20.40 -13.39
N ILE A 537 -4.42 -21.00 -12.39
CA ILE A 537 -5.86 -21.26 -12.45
C ILE A 537 -6.63 -19.95 -12.60
N VAL A 538 -6.31 -18.94 -11.80
CA VAL A 538 -6.95 -17.61 -11.87
C VAL A 538 -6.80 -17.02 -13.27
N SER A 539 -5.61 -17.04 -13.86
CA SER A 539 -5.40 -16.48 -15.19
C SER A 539 -6.15 -17.26 -16.27
N LEU A 540 -6.19 -18.59 -16.19
CA LEU A 540 -6.92 -19.43 -17.14
C LEU A 540 -8.44 -19.27 -17.04
N VAL A 541 -8.97 -19.02 -15.84
CA VAL A 541 -10.42 -18.89 -15.61
C VAL A 541 -10.95 -17.50 -15.99
N PHE A 542 -10.16 -16.45 -15.75
CA PHE A 542 -10.65 -15.07 -15.88
C PHE A 542 -10.02 -14.26 -17.02
N LEU A 543 -8.88 -14.68 -17.57
CA LEU A 543 -8.08 -13.88 -18.51
C LEU A 543 -7.73 -14.59 -19.82
N LEU A 544 -8.15 -15.84 -19.98
CA LEU A 544 -8.12 -16.60 -21.23
C LEU A 544 -9.44 -16.42 -21.96
#